data_AF-A0A7C4FHI4-F1
#
_entry.id   AF-A0A7C4FHI4-F1
#
_cell.length_a   1.000
_cell.length_b   1.000
_cell.length_c   1.000
_cell.angle_alpha   90.00
_cell.angle_beta   90.00
_cell.angle_gamma   90.00
#
_symmetry.space_group_name_H-M   'P 1'
#
loop_
_entity.id
_entity.type
_entity.pdbx_description
1 polymer ?
#
loop_
_entity_poly.entity_id
_entity_poly.type
_entity_poly.pdbx_seq_one_letter_code
_entity_poly.pdbx_strand_id
1 'polypeptide(L)'
;ALLYDWLDRLLYFRDAENLLFSDFRVEIREEGGRWRLKGKARGERFDPSRHPERTAVKAVTYHLMEVRREEGRAVIQAVVDI
;
A
#
# COMPACT_ATOMS: atom_id res chain seq x y z
N ALA A 1 -12.18 3.52 -0.11
CA ALA A 1 -11.47 3.85 1.13
C ALA A 1 -10.44 2.79 1.51
N LEU A 2 -10.81 1.51 1.71
CA LEU A 2 -9.91 0.46 2.22
C LEU A 2 -8.49 0.38 1.63
N LEU A 3 -8.37 0.49 0.29
CA LEU A 3 -7.07 0.48 -0.40
C LEU A 3 -6.26 1.74 -0.14
N TYR A 4 -6.91 2.91 -0.23
CA TYR A 4 -6.29 4.19 0.06
C TYR A 4 -5.72 4.18 1.49
N ASP A 5 -6.55 3.82 2.47
CA ASP A 5 -6.16 3.81 3.88
C ASP A 5 -4.99 2.85 4.15
N TRP A 6 -4.92 1.74 3.40
CA TRP A 6 -3.81 0.80 3.49
C TRP A 6 -2.51 1.41 2.95
N LEU A 7 -2.54 1.98 1.75
CA LEU A 7 -1.36 2.59 1.12
C LEU A 7 -0.88 3.83 1.88
N ASP A 8 -1.80 4.66 2.36
CA ASP A 8 -1.53 5.87 3.15
C ASP A 8 -0.82 5.52 4.46
N ARG A 9 -1.22 4.43 5.13
CA ARG A 9 -0.48 3.94 6.32
C ARG A 9 0.93 3.47 6.00
N LEU A 10 1.14 2.82 4.85
CA LEU A 10 2.50 2.40 4.45
C LEU A 10 3.39 3.61 4.19
N LEU A 11 2.85 4.67 3.57
CA LEU A 11 3.56 5.94 3.41
C LEU A 11 3.86 6.59 4.77
N TYR A 12 2.87 6.64 5.67
CA TYR A 12 3.09 7.16 7.02
C TYR A 12 4.26 6.46 7.73
N PHE A 13 4.35 5.12 7.68
CA PHE A 13 5.47 4.40 8.29
C PHE A 13 6.82 4.69 7.60
N ARG A 14 6.81 4.92 6.28
CA ARG A 14 8.01 5.36 5.58
C ARG A 14 8.44 6.76 6.04
N ASP A 15 7.52 7.71 6.10
CA ASP A 15 7.87 9.11 6.39
C ASP A 15 8.15 9.35 7.87
N ALA A 16 7.39 8.72 8.77
CA ALA A 16 7.53 8.89 10.21
C ALA A 16 8.61 7.99 10.82
N GLU A 17 8.76 6.75 10.33
CA GLU A 17 9.66 5.74 10.95
C GLU A 17 10.85 5.35 10.06
N ASN A 18 10.93 5.89 8.84
CA ASN A 18 11.95 5.58 7.84
C ASN A 18 12.02 4.08 7.52
N LEU A 19 10.86 3.41 7.47
CA LEU A 19 10.74 1.99 7.13
C LEU A 19 10.46 1.80 5.64
N LEU A 20 11.12 0.80 5.04
CA LEU A 20 10.83 0.29 3.72
C LEU A 20 10.25 -1.11 3.82
N PHE A 21 9.18 -1.37 3.08
CA PHE A 21 8.52 -2.67 3.03
C PHE A 21 8.63 -3.29 1.64
N SER A 22 8.89 -4.60 1.60
CA SER A 22 9.06 -5.35 0.35
C SER A 22 8.15 -6.57 0.25
N ASP A 23 7.56 -7.02 1.37
CA ASP A 23 6.62 -8.13 1.41
C ASP A 23 5.35 -7.73 2.15
N PHE A 24 4.21 -8.08 1.55
CA PHE A 24 2.90 -7.76 2.08
C PHE A 24 2.03 -9.01 2.06
N ARG A 25 1.37 -9.29 3.18
CA ARG A 25 0.27 -10.27 3.26
C ARG A 25 -0.99 -9.53 3.67
N VAL A 26 -1.99 -9.59 2.81
CA VAL A 26 -3.25 -8.87 3.01
C VAL A 26 -4.40 -9.87 2.96
N GLU A 27 -5.25 -9.81 3.98
CA GLU A 27 -6.50 -10.55 4.05
C GLU A 27 -7.65 -9.54 4.03
N ILE A 28 -8.59 -9.72 3.10
CA ILE A 28 -9.78 -8.89 2.98
C ILE A 28 -10.98 -9.79 3.25
N ARG A 29 -11.86 -9.37 4.17
CA ARG A 29 -13.05 -10.12 4.55
C ARG A 29 -14.25 -9.18 4.62
N GLU A 30 -15.42 -9.71 4.29
CA GLU A 30 -16.69 -9.03 4.50
C GLU A 30 -17.29 -9.49 5.83
N GLU A 31 -17.57 -8.54 6.73
CA GLU A 31 -18.20 -8.81 8.03
C GLU A 31 -19.34 -7.81 8.25
N GLY A 32 -20.58 -8.32 8.36
CA GLY A 32 -21.75 -7.49 8.65
C GLY A 32 -22.03 -6.40 7.62
N GLY A 33 -21.82 -6.70 6.32
CA GLY A 33 -22.00 -5.74 5.22
C GLY A 33 -20.90 -4.67 5.12
N ARG A 34 -19.77 -4.86 5.81
CA ARG A 34 -18.60 -3.97 5.73
C ARG A 34 -17.36 -4.77 5.33
N TRP A 35 -16.53 -4.17 4.48
CA TRP A 35 -15.23 -4.73 4.11
C TRP A 35 -14.18 -4.37 5.17
N ARG A 36 -13.41 -5.37 5.62
CA ARG A 36 -12.25 -5.20 6.51
C ARG A 36 -10.99 -5.71 5.84
N LEU A 37 -9.89 -5.00 6.05
CA LEU A 37 -8.55 -5.38 5.62
C LEU A 37 -7.68 -5.62 6.84
N LYS A 38 -7.01 -6.77 6.86
CA LYS A 38 -5.93 -7.08 7.79
C LYS A 38 -4.65 -7.30 6.99
N GLY A 39 -3.68 -6.42 7.16
CA GLY A 39 -2.40 -6.47 6.47
C GLY A 39 -1.25 -6.75 7.41
N LYS A 40 -0.23 -7.46 6.92
CA LYS A 40 1.11 -7.54 7.51
C LYS A 40 2.09 -7.05 6.44
N ALA A 41 2.89 -6.06 6.78
CA ALA A 41 4.01 -5.60 5.95
C ALA A 41 5.32 -6.00 6.62
N ARG A 42 6.26 -6.56 5.85
CA ARG A 42 7.62 -6.89 6.31
C ARG A 42 8.62 -6.03 5.55
N GLY A 43 9.62 -5.58 6.29
CA GLY A 43 10.51 -4.52 5.86
C GLY A 43 11.65 -4.28 6.83
N GLU A 44 12.43 -3.26 6.53
CA GLU A 44 13.56 -2.82 7.34
C GLU A 44 13.70 -1.29 7.28
N ARG A 45 14.55 -0.72 8.13
CA ARG A 45 14.85 0.72 8.04
C ARG A 45 15.56 1.01 6.72
N PHE A 46 15.25 2.16 6.15
CA PHE A 46 15.93 2.65 4.97
C PHE A 46 17.44 2.81 5.24
N ASP A 47 18.22 2.43 4.24
CA ASP A 47 19.68 2.47 4.27
C ASP A 47 20.13 2.88 2.86
N PRO A 48 20.60 4.12 2.66
CA PRO A 48 20.99 4.63 1.35
C PRO A 48 22.09 3.81 0.65
N SER A 49 22.90 3.05 1.40
CA SER A 49 23.96 2.22 0.83
C SER A 49 23.44 0.92 0.21
N ARG A 50 22.30 0.42 0.71
CA ARG A 50 21.67 -0.84 0.28
C ARG A 50 20.42 -0.60 -0.58
N HIS A 51 19.78 0.55 -0.42
CA HIS A 51 18.49 0.88 -1.01
C HIS A 51 18.63 2.11 -1.92
N PRO A 52 18.94 1.92 -3.22
CA PRO A 52 19.00 3.03 -4.17
C PRO A 52 17.61 3.65 -4.32
N GLU A 53 17.46 4.87 -3.81
CA GLU A 53 16.23 5.64 -3.91
C GLU A 53 16.12 6.25 -5.31
N ARG A 54 14.99 6.00 -5.98
CA ARG A 54 14.70 6.59 -7.30
C ARG A 54 13.85 7.85 -7.12
N THR A 55 12.56 7.65 -6.91
CA THR A 55 11.59 8.73 -6.75
C THR A 55 10.77 8.45 -5.52
N ALA A 56 10.78 9.38 -4.57
CA ALA A 56 9.96 9.30 -3.38
C ALA A 56 8.49 9.55 -3.76
N VAL A 57 7.58 8.75 -3.21
CA VAL A 57 6.15 8.95 -3.36
C VAL A 57 5.69 9.91 -2.26
N LYS A 58 5.04 11.01 -2.63
CA LYS A 58 4.56 12.04 -1.69
C LYS A 58 3.18 11.75 -1.12
N ALA A 59 2.29 11.20 -1.94
CA ALA A 59 0.92 10.92 -1.54
C ALA A 59 0.28 9.83 -2.39
N VAL A 60 -0.61 9.06 -1.76
CA VAL A 60 -1.57 8.22 -2.49
C VAL A 60 -2.73 9.10 -2.92
N THR A 61 -3.20 8.96 -4.15
CA THR A 61 -4.36 9.72 -4.63
C THR A 61 -5.50 8.77 -5.00
N TYR A 62 -6.74 9.25 -4.93
CA TYR A 62 -7.89 8.57 -5.51
C TYR A 62 -7.93 8.69 -7.05
N HIS A 63 -7.03 9.46 -7.64
CA HIS A 63 -7.00 9.69 -9.07
C HIS A 63 -6.70 8.38 -9.81
N LEU A 64 -7.61 7.98 -10.70
CA LEU A 64 -7.55 6.72 -11.46
C LEU A 64 -7.37 5.46 -10.59
N MET A 65 -7.83 5.51 -9.32
CA MET A 65 -7.84 4.33 -8.46
C MET A 65 -8.93 3.38 -8.91
N GLU A 66 -8.56 2.14 -9.22
CA GLU A 66 -9.48 1.14 -9.75
C GLU A 66 -9.24 -0.23 -9.11
N VAL A 67 -10.33 -0.94 -8.82
CA VAL A 67 -10.30 -2.33 -8.35
C VAL A 67 -11.18 -3.14 -9.29
N ARG A 68 -10.56 -3.94 -10.14
CA ARG A 68 -11.23 -4.83 -11.10
C ARG A 68 -11.18 -6.26 -10.61
N ARG A 69 -12.25 -7.01 -10.83
CA ARG A 69 -12.24 -8.47 -10.71
C ARG A 69 -12.11 -9.05 -12.10
N GLU A 70 -11.06 -9.81 -12.31
CA GLU A 70 -10.85 -10.64 -13.50
C GLU A 70 -10.97 -12.11 -13.08
N GLU A 71 -11.07 -13.02 -14.04
CA GLU A 71 -11.30 -14.45 -13.78
C GLU A 71 -10.31 -15.03 -12.74
N GLY A 72 -10.79 -15.20 -11.52
CA GLY A 72 -10.02 -15.72 -10.39
C GLY A 72 -9.06 -14.75 -9.70
N ARG A 73 -8.97 -13.48 -10.11
CA ARG A 73 -8.03 -12.50 -9.55
C ARG A 73 -8.62 -11.10 -9.38
N ALA A 74 -8.14 -10.38 -8.37
CA ALA A 74 -8.41 -8.95 -8.24
C ALA A 74 -7.21 -8.18 -8.77
N VAL A 75 -7.44 -7.25 -9.69
CA VAL A 75 -6.44 -6.33 -10.21
C VAL A 75 -6.71 -4.95 -9.61
N ILE A 76 -5.68 -4.35 -9.04
CA ILE A 76 -5.76 -3.06 -8.38
C ILE A 76 -4.79 -2.11 -9.07
N GLN A 77 -5.27 -0.92 -9.40
CA GLN A 77 -4.46 0.17 -9.94
C GLN A 77 -4.66 1.42 -9.08
N ALA A 78 -3.57 2.13 -8.79
CA ALA A 78 -3.59 3.42 -8.13
C ALA A 78 -2.50 4.31 -8.73
N VAL A 79 -2.82 5.59 -8.91
CA VAL A 79 -1.82 6.60 -9.28
C VAL A 79 -1.37 7.32 -8.03
N VAL A 80 -0.05 7.46 -7.90
CA VAL A 80 0.59 8.12 -6.77
C VAL A 80 1.21 9.43 -7.22
N ASP A 81 1.26 10.40 -6.30
CA ASP A 81 1.96 11.66 -6.51
C ASP A 81 3.42 11.53 -6.09
N ILE A 82 4.33 12.15 -6.84
CA ILE A 82 5.80 12.02 -6.69
C ILE A 82 6.47 13.37 -6.51
#